data_AF-A0A2M7LI84-F1
#
_entry.id   AF-A0A2M7LI84-F1
#
_cell.length_a   1.000
_cell.length_b   1.000
_cell.length_c   1.000
_cell.angle_alpha   90.00
_cell.angle_beta   90.00
_cell.angle_gamma   90.00
#
_symmetry.space_group_name_H-M   'P 1'
#
loop_
_entity.id
_entity.type
_entity.pdbx_description
1 polymer ?
#
loop_
_entity_poly.entity_id
_entity_poly.type
_entity_poly.pdbx_seq_one_letter_code
_entity_poly.pdbx_strand_id
1 'polypeptide(L)'
;MKKIGLIGILFLFFCVNIAFADEIDDCIKNYPGNQDPCITLIQKKVFELNNAIVPLQKESVGIRSKISSAKSQIVSMENQMILLTKRLIDKEADMEVQRILMGERVRRYYINSKKYTPIMIFLSSGESSGLLRQYTLFQAVISQDKNTVSNYILDLKNLELNKAKVLVEKNKIAVIKKDMETRFGFLAGEIKKAEAYKAVLSAKQRELEAQRFASLNLPTSLGAGPLMCTDDRKIDPGFGSGFAFFTFGIPHHVGLNQYGAFGRANVGQNYKDIINAYYNGVSIEKKPNITIKVKGYGSMSLENYLLGIYEVPSSWPMEALKAQVLAARSYALSYTNNGAKEICTTQACQVYKGGNKGGGWEQAVKATEGEVVTKNGQPITAWFASTAGAYTYTSGDIGWKSTDWTKRTRDTNGDINSFDDLFKKAYDKDSPCFYAAQGFRKEYNKSAWLKPSEVADVVNVILLAQKDSSVQNHLCYKNDSAHGCTDTWDFERVKTELRNRGGSPFNLINSVNISDWNKNEGRVNTISFSGDAGGASFAGATFKSYFNIRAPANISIVGPLYNVEKR
;
A
#
# COMPACT_ATOMS: atom_id res chain seq x y z
N MET A 1 16.51 -24.27 -21.76
CA MET A 1 15.56 -25.01 -20.88
C MET A 1 14.91 -24.15 -19.78
N LYS A 2 15.58 -23.17 -19.14
CA LYS A 2 14.92 -22.26 -18.15
C LYS A 2 13.91 -21.24 -18.72
N LYS A 3 13.82 -21.04 -20.04
CA LYS A 3 13.03 -19.98 -20.71
C LYS A 3 11.52 -20.28 -20.85
N ILE A 4 11.11 -21.54 -20.76
CA ILE A 4 9.70 -21.95 -20.90
C ILE A 4 8.99 -21.99 -19.53
N GLY A 5 9.75 -22.15 -18.44
CA GLY A 5 9.20 -22.25 -17.08
C GLY A 5 8.55 -20.97 -16.57
N LEU A 6 9.14 -19.79 -16.78
CA LEU A 6 8.64 -18.55 -16.17
C LEU A 6 7.33 -18.06 -16.82
N ILE A 7 7.21 -18.17 -18.15
CA ILE A 7 5.99 -17.80 -18.88
C ILE A 7 4.89 -18.84 -18.64
N GLY A 8 5.24 -20.13 -18.54
CA GLY A 8 4.31 -21.20 -18.18
C GLY A 8 3.73 -21.04 -16.78
N ILE A 9 4.54 -20.64 -15.79
CA ILE A 9 4.09 -20.38 -14.41
C ILE A 9 3.11 -19.19 -14.36
N LEU A 10 3.34 -18.14 -15.15
CA LEU A 10 2.47 -16.95 -15.22
C LEU A 10 1.14 -17.21 -15.96
N PHE A 11 1.15 -18.01 -17.02
CA PHE A 11 -0.07 -18.38 -17.74
C PHE A 11 -0.96 -19.31 -16.89
N LEU A 12 -0.34 -20.25 -16.16
CA LEU A 12 -1.01 -21.03 -15.11
C LEU A 12 -1.62 -20.11 -14.05
N PHE A 13 -0.90 -19.07 -13.61
CA PHE A 13 -1.39 -18.11 -12.61
C PHE A 13 -2.62 -17.32 -13.08
N PHE A 14 -2.71 -16.99 -14.36
CA PHE A 14 -3.83 -16.19 -14.90
C PHE A 14 -5.12 -17.02 -15.09
N CYS A 15 -5.01 -18.25 -15.61
CA CYS A 15 -6.16 -19.17 -15.70
C CYS A 15 -6.69 -19.54 -14.31
N VAL A 16 -5.79 -19.69 -13.34
CA VAL A 16 -6.06 -19.83 -11.90
C VAL A 16 -6.89 -18.63 -11.40
N ASN A 17 -6.43 -17.39 -11.58
CA ASN A 17 -7.11 -16.21 -11.04
C ASN A 17 -8.52 -15.94 -11.60
N ILE A 18 -8.80 -16.27 -12.87
CA ILE A 18 -10.15 -16.11 -13.45
C ILE A 18 -11.10 -17.14 -12.84
N ALA A 19 -10.69 -18.41 -12.79
CA ALA A 19 -11.49 -19.46 -12.15
C ALA A 19 -11.78 -19.17 -10.66
N PHE A 20 -10.86 -18.50 -9.96
CA PHE A 20 -11.03 -18.16 -8.54
C PHE A 20 -11.91 -16.93 -8.26
N ALA A 21 -12.04 -15.99 -9.19
CA ALA A 21 -12.99 -14.89 -9.04
C ALA A 21 -14.43 -15.38 -9.08
N ASP A 22 -14.73 -16.29 -10.02
CA ASP A 22 -16.03 -16.94 -10.13
C ASP A 22 -16.34 -17.81 -8.91
N GLU A 23 -15.35 -18.51 -8.36
CA GLU A 23 -15.50 -19.36 -7.16
C GLU A 23 -15.87 -18.55 -5.89
N ILE A 24 -15.38 -17.31 -5.77
CA ILE A 24 -15.70 -16.40 -4.66
C ILE A 24 -17.08 -15.79 -4.83
N ASP A 25 -17.44 -15.36 -6.04
CA ASP A 25 -18.76 -14.80 -6.31
C ASP A 25 -19.85 -15.88 -6.22
N ASP A 26 -19.56 -17.12 -6.61
CA ASP A 26 -20.44 -18.27 -6.39
C ASP A 26 -20.52 -18.67 -4.92
N CYS A 27 -19.41 -18.59 -4.17
CA CYS A 27 -19.46 -18.77 -2.71
C CYS A 27 -20.44 -17.78 -2.07
N ILE A 28 -20.39 -16.50 -2.44
CA ILE A 28 -21.25 -15.47 -1.84
C ILE A 28 -22.72 -15.66 -2.21
N LYS A 29 -23.00 -16.08 -3.45
CA LYS A 29 -24.37 -16.40 -3.88
C LYS A 29 -24.94 -17.62 -3.15
N ASN A 30 -24.11 -18.61 -2.86
CA ASN A 30 -24.52 -19.85 -2.21
C ASN A 30 -24.69 -19.70 -0.68
N TYR A 31 -24.13 -18.64 -0.08
CA TYR A 31 -24.23 -18.37 1.36
C TYR A 31 -24.62 -16.90 1.69
N PRO A 32 -25.82 -16.42 1.30
CA PRO A 32 -26.21 -15.00 1.38
C PRO A 32 -26.43 -14.45 2.81
N GLY A 33 -26.17 -15.23 3.86
CA GLY A 33 -26.24 -14.81 5.27
C GLY A 33 -25.10 -15.39 6.14
N ASN A 34 -24.06 -15.92 5.51
CA ASN A 34 -22.98 -16.71 6.12
C ASN A 34 -21.74 -16.56 5.26
N GLN A 35 -20.80 -15.72 5.69
CA GLN A 35 -19.74 -15.27 4.79
C GLN A 35 -18.39 -15.94 5.02
N ASP A 36 -18.20 -16.68 6.11
CA ASP A 36 -16.88 -17.22 6.41
C ASP A 36 -16.40 -18.46 5.62
N PRO A 37 -17.24 -19.27 4.93
CA PRO A 37 -16.74 -20.16 3.88
C PRO A 37 -15.99 -19.36 2.81
N CYS A 38 -16.47 -18.15 2.52
CA CYS A 38 -15.84 -17.25 1.57
C CYS A 38 -14.63 -16.54 2.19
N ILE A 39 -14.64 -16.20 3.49
CA ILE A 39 -13.44 -15.72 4.23
C ILE A 39 -12.31 -16.75 4.18
N THR A 40 -12.63 -18.02 4.44
CA THR A 40 -11.67 -19.12 4.46
C THR A 40 -11.07 -19.36 3.07
N LEU A 41 -11.91 -19.33 2.03
CA LEU A 41 -11.47 -19.39 0.64
C LEU A 41 -10.53 -18.20 0.31
N ILE A 42 -10.90 -16.99 0.73
CA ILE A 42 -10.09 -15.79 0.54
C ILE A 42 -8.73 -15.90 1.28
N GLN A 43 -8.71 -16.39 2.51
CA GLN A 43 -7.48 -16.54 3.30
C GLN A 43 -6.51 -17.54 2.67
N LYS A 44 -7.02 -18.68 2.19
CA LYS A 44 -6.23 -19.66 1.42
C LYS A 44 -5.60 -19.00 0.19
N LYS A 45 -6.39 -18.22 -0.55
CA LYS A 45 -5.92 -17.52 -1.76
C LYS A 45 -4.88 -16.45 -1.46
N VAL A 46 -5.06 -15.66 -0.40
CA VAL A 46 -4.08 -14.65 0.03
C VAL A 46 -2.76 -15.31 0.45
N PHE A 47 -2.81 -16.47 1.11
CA PHE A 47 -1.62 -17.22 1.48
C PHE A 47 -0.87 -17.78 0.26
N GLU A 48 -1.57 -18.43 -0.67
CA GLU A 48 -1.02 -18.93 -1.94
C GLU A 48 -0.38 -17.79 -2.76
N LEU A 49 -1.07 -16.63 -2.86
CA LEU A 49 -0.56 -15.44 -3.54
C LEU A 49 0.68 -14.87 -2.84
N ASN A 50 0.72 -14.82 -1.51
CA ASN A 50 1.88 -14.32 -0.78
C ASN A 50 3.13 -15.19 -1.01
N ASN A 51 2.98 -16.51 -0.95
CA ASN A 51 4.10 -17.43 -1.19
C ASN A 51 4.66 -17.31 -2.62
N ALA A 52 3.80 -16.97 -3.59
CA ALA A 52 4.24 -16.73 -4.97
C ALA A 52 4.85 -15.33 -5.17
N ILE A 53 4.24 -14.28 -4.59
CA ILE A 53 4.62 -12.88 -4.84
C ILE A 53 5.90 -12.48 -4.08
N VAL A 54 6.08 -12.90 -2.83
CA VAL A 54 7.20 -12.44 -1.99
C VAL A 54 8.58 -12.78 -2.59
N PRO A 55 8.84 -14.01 -3.09
CA PRO A 55 10.08 -14.32 -3.79
C PRO A 55 10.26 -13.47 -5.07
N LEU A 56 9.18 -13.30 -5.84
CA LEU A 56 9.20 -12.52 -7.10
C LEU A 56 9.42 -11.02 -6.86
N GLN A 57 8.93 -10.46 -5.75
CA GLN A 57 9.18 -9.08 -5.35
C GLN A 57 10.65 -8.87 -4.97
N LYS A 58 11.22 -9.78 -4.17
CA LYS A 58 12.64 -9.74 -3.78
C LYS A 58 13.54 -9.80 -5.01
N GLU A 59 13.20 -10.66 -5.97
CA GLU A 59 13.92 -10.76 -7.25
C GLU A 59 13.69 -9.51 -8.13
N SER A 60 12.47 -8.98 -8.18
CA SER A 60 12.08 -7.78 -8.95
C SER A 60 12.78 -6.50 -8.48
N VAL A 61 13.00 -6.31 -7.18
CA VAL A 61 13.73 -5.14 -6.65
C VAL A 61 15.21 -5.20 -7.05
N GLY A 62 15.84 -6.37 -6.92
CA GLY A 62 17.22 -6.58 -7.35
C GLY A 62 17.39 -6.42 -8.86
N ILE A 63 16.41 -6.88 -9.64
CA ILE A 63 16.40 -6.73 -11.09
C ILE A 63 16.12 -5.27 -11.52
N ARG A 64 15.22 -4.54 -10.86
CA ARG A 64 14.96 -3.11 -11.11
C ARG A 64 16.21 -2.24 -10.97
N SER A 65 17.01 -2.48 -9.93
CA SER A 65 18.29 -1.77 -9.75
C SER A 65 19.27 -2.06 -10.90
N LYS A 66 19.41 -3.34 -11.28
CA LYS A 66 20.25 -3.75 -12.43
C LYS A 66 19.77 -3.14 -13.76
N ILE A 67 18.45 -3.03 -13.97
CA ILE A 67 17.86 -2.39 -15.16
C ILE A 67 18.11 -0.88 -15.17
N SER A 68 17.95 -0.19 -14.05
CA SER A 68 18.23 1.24 -13.96
C SER A 68 19.69 1.53 -14.32
N SER A 69 20.61 0.71 -13.78
CA SER A 69 22.03 0.76 -14.15
C SER A 69 22.26 0.49 -15.64
N ALA A 70 21.61 -0.55 -16.20
CA ALA A 70 21.72 -0.87 -17.62
C ALA A 70 21.12 0.24 -18.52
N LYS A 71 20.02 0.87 -18.13
CA LYS A 71 19.43 2.03 -18.83
C LYS A 71 20.37 3.22 -18.85
N SER A 72 20.97 3.55 -17.70
CA SER A 72 21.96 4.63 -17.62
C SER A 72 23.19 4.35 -18.48
N GLN A 73 23.66 3.09 -18.51
CA GLN A 73 24.74 2.65 -19.40
C GLN A 73 24.35 2.76 -20.88
N ILE A 74 23.13 2.33 -21.25
CA ILE A 74 22.62 2.43 -22.62
C ILE A 74 22.52 3.89 -23.07
N VAL A 75 22.00 4.80 -22.23
CA VAL A 75 21.95 6.24 -22.54
C VAL A 75 23.35 6.83 -22.71
N SER A 76 24.30 6.42 -21.86
CA SER A 76 25.71 6.82 -22.00
C SER A 76 26.31 6.33 -23.32
N MET A 77 26.05 5.08 -23.70
CA MET A 77 26.47 4.51 -24.98
C MET A 77 25.80 5.22 -26.17
N GLU A 78 24.50 5.52 -26.11
CA GLU A 78 23.78 6.30 -27.14
C GLU A 78 24.42 7.69 -27.34
N ASN A 79 24.77 8.38 -26.25
CA ASN A 79 25.45 9.68 -26.31
C ASN A 79 26.87 9.57 -26.89
N GLN A 80 27.64 8.55 -26.51
CA GLN A 80 28.95 8.28 -27.11
C GLN A 80 28.84 8.00 -28.61
N MET A 81 27.79 7.28 -29.02
CA MET A 81 27.54 6.97 -30.43
C MET A 81 27.12 8.20 -31.23
N ILE A 82 26.32 9.11 -30.66
CA ILE A 82 25.99 10.40 -31.29
C ILE A 82 27.26 11.23 -31.51
N LEU A 83 28.13 11.32 -30.50
CA LEU A 83 29.41 12.01 -30.60
C LEU A 83 30.31 11.38 -31.66
N LEU A 84 30.36 10.05 -31.72
CA LEU A 84 31.14 9.32 -32.71
C LEU A 84 30.58 9.52 -34.13
N THR A 85 29.26 9.47 -34.31
CA THR A 85 28.61 9.77 -35.60
C THR A 85 28.90 11.20 -36.04
N LYS A 86 28.86 12.18 -35.14
CA LYS A 86 29.22 13.57 -35.45
C LYS A 86 30.67 13.67 -35.92
N ARG A 87 31.62 13.07 -35.19
CA ARG A 87 33.03 13.02 -35.60
C ARG A 87 33.23 12.36 -36.96
N LEU A 88 32.42 11.35 -37.30
CA LEU A 88 32.49 10.68 -38.61
C LEU A 88 31.95 11.57 -39.74
N ILE A 89 30.91 12.39 -39.49
CA ILE A 89 30.40 13.38 -40.43
C ILE A 89 31.42 14.50 -40.64
N ASP A 90 31.99 15.02 -39.56
CA ASP A 90 33.04 16.04 -39.61
C ASP A 90 34.25 15.51 -40.41
N LYS A 91 34.68 14.28 -40.11
CA LYS A 91 35.76 13.61 -40.85
C LYS A 91 35.41 13.37 -42.32
N GLU A 92 34.16 13.06 -42.65
CA GLU A 92 33.71 12.91 -44.05
C GLU A 92 33.73 14.24 -44.81
N ALA A 93 33.29 15.33 -44.19
CA ALA A 93 33.37 16.67 -44.76
C ALA A 93 34.83 17.08 -45.01
N ASP A 94 35.72 16.85 -44.04
CA ASP A 94 37.16 17.06 -44.18
C ASP A 94 37.75 16.22 -45.33
N MET A 95 37.30 14.97 -45.46
CA MET A 95 37.75 14.07 -46.53
C MET A 95 37.27 14.52 -47.91
N GLU A 96 36.09 15.12 -48.05
CA GLU A 96 35.63 15.68 -49.33
C GLU A 96 36.46 16.91 -49.74
N VAL A 97 36.82 17.78 -48.77
CA VAL A 97 37.77 18.87 -49.02
C VAL A 97 39.13 18.30 -49.44
N GLN A 98 39.61 17.27 -48.75
CA GLN A 98 40.84 16.57 -49.12
C GLN A 98 40.73 15.95 -50.51
N ARG A 99 39.57 15.42 -50.94
CA ARG A 99 39.35 14.86 -52.28
C ARG A 99 39.60 15.89 -53.38
N ILE A 100 39.15 17.12 -53.19
CA ILE A 100 39.36 18.22 -54.14
C ILE A 100 40.85 18.56 -54.25
N LEU A 101 41.51 18.79 -53.10
CA LEU A 101 42.96 19.05 -53.02
C LEU A 101 43.77 17.88 -53.58
N MET A 102 43.26 16.67 -53.42
CA MET A 102 43.85 15.44 -53.89
C MET A 102 43.75 15.33 -55.42
N GLY A 103 42.62 15.73 -56.02
CA GLY A 103 42.49 15.88 -57.47
C GLY A 103 43.53 16.84 -58.05
N GLU A 104 43.79 17.96 -57.36
CA GLU A 104 44.86 18.88 -57.73
C GLU A 104 46.27 18.28 -57.56
N ARG A 105 46.52 17.52 -56.48
CA ARG A 105 47.80 16.80 -56.26
C ARG A 105 48.05 15.75 -57.33
N VAL A 106 47.05 14.93 -57.69
CA VAL A 106 47.17 13.94 -58.78
C VAL A 106 47.47 14.63 -60.11
N ARG A 107 46.78 15.74 -60.39
CA ARG A 107 47.03 16.55 -61.59
C ARG A 107 48.44 17.13 -61.58
N ARG A 108 48.92 17.68 -60.45
CA ARG A 108 50.29 18.20 -60.30
C ARG A 108 51.33 17.10 -60.46
N TYR A 109 51.14 15.96 -59.80
CA TYR A 109 51.96 14.77 -59.96
C TYR A 109 52.03 14.35 -61.44
N TYR A 110 50.89 14.27 -62.13
CA TYR A 110 50.83 13.91 -63.55
C TYR A 110 51.61 14.91 -64.41
N ILE A 111 51.35 16.21 -64.28
CA ILE A 111 52.06 17.26 -65.02
C ILE A 111 53.57 17.20 -64.73
N ASN A 112 53.96 17.16 -63.46
CA ASN A 112 55.37 17.17 -63.05
C ASN A 112 56.12 15.90 -63.46
N SER A 113 55.46 14.73 -63.40
CA SER A 113 56.01 13.45 -63.87
C SER A 113 56.25 13.43 -65.38
N LYS A 114 55.53 14.26 -66.15
CA LYS A 114 55.68 14.40 -67.60
C LYS A 114 56.56 15.59 -68.01
N LYS A 115 56.73 16.60 -67.15
CA LYS A 115 57.45 17.86 -67.43
C LYS A 115 58.97 17.69 -67.50
N TYR A 116 59.54 16.77 -66.73
CA TYR A 116 60.96 16.44 -66.76
C TYR A 116 61.14 14.96 -67.03
N THR A 117 61.29 14.62 -68.31
CA THR A 117 61.83 13.30 -68.66
C THR A 117 63.34 13.32 -68.43
N PRO A 118 63.95 12.22 -67.98
CA PRO A 118 65.41 12.12 -67.82
C PRO A 118 66.17 12.55 -69.07
N ILE A 119 65.57 12.37 -70.25
CA ILE A 119 66.08 12.82 -71.54
C ILE A 119 66.22 14.34 -71.63
N MET A 120 65.33 15.14 -71.04
CA MET A 120 65.43 16.61 -71.08
C MET A 120 66.65 17.16 -70.32
N ILE A 121 67.10 16.45 -69.28
CA ILE A 121 68.33 16.79 -68.53
C ILE A 121 69.58 16.43 -69.36
N PHE A 122 69.48 15.37 -70.16
CA PHE A 122 70.55 14.94 -71.06
C PHE A 122 70.68 15.84 -72.31
N LEU A 123 69.59 16.45 -72.76
CA LEU A 123 69.55 17.30 -73.98
C LEU A 123 69.85 18.79 -73.73
N SER A 124 69.99 19.26 -72.48
CA SER A 124 70.29 20.67 -72.17
C SER A 124 71.80 20.96 -72.22
N SER A 125 72.30 21.55 -73.30
CA SER A 125 73.75 21.72 -73.56
C SER A 125 74.37 23.02 -72.99
N GLY A 126 74.08 23.44 -71.76
CA GLY A 126 74.58 24.74 -71.24
C GLY A 126 74.93 24.84 -69.75
N GLU A 127 74.05 24.47 -68.81
CA GLU A 127 74.33 24.58 -67.36
C GLU A 127 73.55 23.47 -66.60
N SER A 128 74.26 22.48 -66.05
CA SER A 128 73.66 21.20 -65.61
C SER A 128 73.34 21.08 -64.11
N SER A 129 73.93 21.90 -63.24
CA SER A 129 73.73 21.81 -61.79
C SER A 129 72.35 22.31 -61.34
N GLY A 130 71.81 23.34 -61.99
CA GLY A 130 70.49 23.90 -61.71
C GLY A 130 69.34 22.94 -62.04
N LEU A 131 69.42 22.25 -63.19
CA LEU A 131 68.40 21.30 -63.66
C LEU A 131 68.36 20.02 -62.81
N LEU A 132 69.51 19.50 -62.38
CA LEU A 132 69.57 18.32 -61.51
C LEU A 132 69.00 18.62 -60.11
N ARG A 133 69.30 19.79 -59.54
CA ARG A 133 68.69 20.28 -58.31
C ARG A 133 67.17 20.41 -58.46
N GLN A 134 66.71 20.91 -59.60
CA GLN A 134 65.28 21.05 -59.88
C GLN A 134 64.59 19.67 -59.99
N TYR A 135 65.22 18.68 -60.65
CA TYR A 135 64.72 17.32 -60.77
C TYR A 135 64.62 16.59 -59.42
N THR A 136 65.65 16.70 -58.57
CA THR A 136 65.64 16.09 -57.23
C THR A 136 64.54 16.69 -56.34
N LEU A 137 64.32 18.00 -56.41
CA LEU A 137 63.18 18.66 -55.75
C LEU A 137 61.84 18.12 -56.28
N PHE A 138 61.69 17.90 -57.59
CA PHE A 138 60.47 17.32 -58.16
C PHE A 138 60.24 15.87 -57.75
N GLN A 139 61.28 15.04 -57.68
CA GLN A 139 61.16 13.65 -57.21
C GLN A 139 60.78 13.58 -55.73
N ALA A 140 61.28 14.50 -54.91
CA ALA A 140 60.84 14.64 -53.51
C ALA A 140 59.35 15.00 -53.41
N VAL A 141 58.88 15.95 -54.24
CA VAL A 141 57.46 16.34 -54.32
C VAL A 141 56.59 15.17 -54.79
N ILE A 142 57.01 14.44 -55.83
CA ILE A 142 56.33 13.24 -56.34
C ILE A 142 56.21 12.16 -55.26
N SER A 143 57.28 11.88 -54.54
CA SER A 143 57.29 10.88 -53.45
C SER A 143 56.37 11.29 -52.31
N GLN A 144 56.40 12.56 -51.93
CA GLN A 144 55.52 13.11 -50.89
C GLN A 144 54.04 13.04 -51.30
N ASP A 145 53.72 13.39 -52.56
CA ASP A 145 52.35 13.30 -53.07
C ASP A 145 51.89 11.85 -53.09
N LYS A 146 52.71 10.89 -53.55
CA LYS A 146 52.40 9.45 -53.52
C LYS A 146 52.07 8.95 -52.12
N ASN A 147 52.88 9.30 -51.12
CA ASN A 147 52.62 8.91 -49.73
C ASN A 147 51.33 9.54 -49.19
N THR A 148 51.07 10.80 -49.55
CA THR A 148 49.83 11.50 -49.18
C THR A 148 48.60 10.83 -49.81
N VAL A 149 48.67 10.42 -51.08
CA VAL A 149 47.63 9.64 -51.79
C VAL A 149 47.31 8.34 -51.05
N SER A 150 48.36 7.56 -50.75
CA SER A 150 48.19 6.25 -50.14
C SER A 150 47.60 6.33 -48.73
N ASN A 151 48.02 7.32 -47.93
CA ASN A 151 47.45 7.54 -46.60
C ASN A 151 45.98 7.94 -46.67
N TYR A 152 45.59 8.82 -47.59
CA TYR A 152 44.18 9.20 -47.81
C TYR A 152 43.30 7.99 -48.16
N ILE A 153 43.77 7.09 -49.03
CA ILE A 153 43.04 5.86 -49.40
C ILE A 153 42.85 4.94 -48.18
N LEU A 154 43.87 4.80 -47.33
CA LEU A 154 43.78 4.01 -46.09
C LEU A 154 42.80 4.63 -45.10
N ASP A 155 42.80 5.96 -44.96
CA ASP A 155 41.86 6.68 -44.11
C ASP A 155 40.41 6.55 -44.58
N LEU A 156 40.18 6.58 -45.90
CA LEU A 156 38.85 6.38 -46.49
C LEU A 156 38.32 4.97 -46.20
N LYS A 157 39.14 3.94 -46.37
CA LYS A 157 38.77 2.56 -46.05
C LYS A 157 38.45 2.38 -44.55
N ASN A 158 39.25 2.98 -43.67
CA ASN A 158 39.01 2.94 -42.23
C ASN A 158 37.71 3.68 -41.84
N LEU A 159 37.40 4.79 -42.51
CA LEU A 159 36.17 5.55 -42.29
C LEU A 159 34.93 4.71 -42.64
N GLU A 160 34.94 4.02 -43.79
CA GLU A 160 33.85 3.14 -44.21
C GLU A 160 33.62 1.98 -43.22
N LEU A 161 34.69 1.32 -42.77
CA LEU A 161 34.61 0.24 -41.78
C LEU A 161 34.05 0.73 -40.43
N ASN A 162 34.45 1.91 -39.98
CA ASN A 162 33.98 2.48 -38.73
C ASN A 162 32.49 2.88 -38.82
N LYS A 163 32.03 3.44 -39.95
CA LYS A 163 30.61 3.71 -40.21
C LYS A 163 29.76 2.43 -40.14
N ALA A 164 30.21 1.35 -40.77
CA ALA A 164 29.51 0.07 -40.75
C ALA A 164 29.40 -0.53 -39.34
N LYS A 165 30.50 -0.52 -38.57
CA LYS A 165 30.51 -1.01 -37.17
C LYS A 165 29.55 -0.24 -36.28
N VAL A 166 29.52 1.09 -36.41
CA VAL A 166 28.66 1.96 -35.60
C VAL A 166 27.17 1.69 -35.86
N LEU A 167 26.78 1.45 -37.11
CA LEU A 167 25.39 1.10 -37.47
C LEU A 167 24.96 -0.24 -36.87
N VAL A 168 25.83 -1.24 -36.89
CA VAL A 168 25.55 -2.57 -36.32
C VAL A 168 25.35 -2.50 -34.80
N GLU A 169 26.23 -1.80 -34.09
CA GLU A 169 26.12 -1.65 -32.63
C GLU A 169 24.88 -0.84 -32.22
N LYS A 170 24.50 0.20 -32.99
CA LYS A 170 23.26 0.96 -32.77
C LYS A 170 22.01 0.06 -32.85
N ASN A 171 21.95 -0.85 -33.83
CA ASN A 171 20.83 -1.77 -33.99
C ASN A 171 20.76 -2.81 -32.87
N LYS A 172 21.90 -3.37 -32.43
CA LYS A 172 21.94 -4.32 -31.30
C LYS A 172 21.43 -3.69 -30.00
N ILE A 173 21.87 -2.46 -29.69
CA ILE A 173 21.45 -1.73 -28.49
C ILE A 173 19.94 -1.47 -28.52
N ALA A 174 19.38 -1.07 -29.66
CA ALA A 174 17.95 -0.84 -29.82
C ALA A 174 17.11 -2.11 -29.58
N VAL A 175 17.56 -3.26 -30.09
CA VAL A 175 16.90 -4.56 -29.88
C VAL A 175 16.93 -4.98 -28.41
N ILE A 176 18.09 -4.86 -27.75
CA ILE A 176 18.26 -5.20 -26.33
C ILE A 176 17.39 -4.29 -25.45
N LYS A 177 17.36 -2.99 -25.72
CA LYS A 177 16.52 -2.01 -25.01
C LYS A 177 15.03 -2.38 -25.10
N LYS A 178 14.56 -2.71 -26.31
CA LYS A 178 13.15 -3.09 -26.55
C LYS A 178 12.77 -4.41 -25.88
N ASP A 179 13.60 -5.44 -25.98
CA ASP A 179 13.37 -6.75 -25.33
C ASP A 179 13.35 -6.62 -23.79
N MET A 180 14.28 -5.81 -23.25
CA MET A 180 14.34 -5.49 -21.83
C MET A 180 13.06 -4.78 -21.35
N GLU A 181 12.66 -3.70 -22.03
CA GLU A 181 11.45 -2.94 -21.67
C GLU A 181 10.17 -3.77 -21.77
N THR A 182 10.05 -4.61 -22.79
CA THR A 182 8.89 -5.48 -22.99
C THR A 182 8.74 -6.49 -21.87
N ARG A 183 9.83 -7.20 -21.51
CA ARG A 183 9.80 -8.22 -20.46
C ARG A 183 9.54 -7.65 -19.07
N PHE A 184 10.18 -6.53 -18.75
CA PHE A 184 10.01 -5.90 -17.45
C PHE A 184 8.69 -5.15 -17.29
N GLY A 185 8.20 -4.52 -18.36
CA GLY A 185 6.87 -3.94 -18.40
C GLY A 185 5.79 -5.00 -18.15
N PHE A 186 5.91 -6.15 -18.82
CA PHE A 186 5.03 -7.29 -18.59
C PHE A 186 5.09 -7.78 -17.13
N LEU A 187 6.30 -8.09 -16.63
CA LEU A 187 6.47 -8.66 -15.28
C LEU A 187 6.03 -7.69 -14.17
N ALA A 188 6.32 -6.39 -14.31
CA ALA A 188 5.83 -5.36 -13.39
C ALA A 188 4.30 -5.21 -13.47
N GLY A 189 3.73 -5.31 -14.67
CA GLY A 189 2.28 -5.31 -14.88
C GLY A 189 1.60 -6.48 -14.18
N GLU A 190 2.17 -7.68 -14.25
CA GLU A 190 1.62 -8.90 -13.64
C GLU A 190 1.73 -8.88 -12.11
N ILE A 191 2.86 -8.41 -11.56
CA ILE A 191 3.00 -8.18 -10.11
C ILE A 191 1.94 -7.18 -9.63
N LYS A 192 1.76 -6.07 -10.36
CA LYS A 192 0.77 -5.05 -10.02
C LYS A 192 -0.67 -5.60 -10.06
N LYS A 193 -1.00 -6.45 -11.02
CA LYS A 193 -2.30 -7.14 -11.08
C LYS A 193 -2.50 -8.09 -9.91
N ALA A 194 -1.50 -8.89 -9.56
CA ALA A 194 -1.57 -9.80 -8.42
C ALA A 194 -1.68 -9.06 -7.08
N GLU A 195 -0.97 -7.94 -6.91
CA GLU A 195 -1.10 -7.04 -5.76
C GLU A 195 -2.49 -6.39 -5.68
N ALA A 196 -3.04 -5.93 -6.81
CA ALA A 196 -4.39 -5.40 -6.88
C ALA A 196 -5.43 -6.46 -6.51
N TYR A 197 -5.28 -7.69 -7.00
CA TYR A 197 -6.17 -8.81 -6.67
C TYR A 197 -6.06 -9.20 -5.19
N LYS A 198 -4.85 -9.26 -4.62
CA LYS A 198 -4.66 -9.44 -3.17
C LYS A 198 -5.33 -8.33 -2.36
N ALA A 199 -5.28 -7.08 -2.83
CA ALA A 199 -5.95 -5.96 -2.18
C ALA A 199 -7.48 -6.11 -2.22
N VAL A 200 -8.03 -6.59 -3.35
CA VAL A 200 -9.46 -6.93 -3.50
C VAL A 200 -9.85 -8.06 -2.54
N LEU A 201 -9.09 -9.15 -2.50
CA LEU A 201 -9.31 -10.28 -1.58
C LEU A 201 -9.25 -9.83 -0.12
N SER A 202 -8.26 -9.03 0.25
CA SER A 202 -8.13 -8.49 1.62
C SER A 202 -9.26 -7.52 1.96
N ALA A 203 -9.77 -6.74 0.99
CA ALA A 203 -10.93 -5.89 1.17
C ALA A 203 -12.21 -6.72 1.37
N LYS A 204 -12.38 -7.78 0.55
CA LYS A 204 -13.48 -8.73 0.67
C LYS A 204 -13.45 -9.42 2.04
N GLN A 205 -12.31 -9.98 2.46
CA GLN A 205 -12.14 -10.59 3.80
C GLN A 205 -12.63 -9.66 4.93
N ARG A 206 -12.26 -8.38 4.85
CA ARG A 206 -12.62 -7.38 5.86
C ARG A 206 -14.09 -6.95 5.80
N GLU A 207 -14.69 -6.96 4.62
CA GLU A 207 -16.14 -6.79 4.46
C GLU A 207 -16.89 -7.90 5.18
N LEU A 208 -16.44 -9.15 5.04
CA LEU A 208 -17.05 -10.31 5.69
C LEU A 208 -16.79 -10.31 7.21
N GLU A 209 -15.58 -9.92 7.66
CA GLU A 209 -15.26 -9.69 9.07
C GLU A 209 -16.11 -8.54 9.67
N ALA A 210 -16.41 -7.49 8.90
CA ALA A 210 -17.27 -6.38 9.32
C ALA A 210 -18.74 -6.81 9.51
N GLN A 211 -19.25 -7.75 8.69
CA GLN A 211 -20.57 -8.34 8.90
C GLN A 211 -20.60 -9.19 10.19
N ARG A 212 -19.51 -9.87 10.54
CA ARG A 212 -19.36 -10.57 11.82
C ARG A 212 -19.30 -9.62 13.02
N PHE A 213 -18.56 -8.51 12.92
CA PHE A 213 -18.52 -7.48 13.98
C PHE A 213 -19.88 -6.80 14.19
N ALA A 214 -20.78 -6.79 13.20
CA ALA A 214 -22.15 -6.32 13.39
C ALA A 214 -22.92 -7.15 14.42
N SER A 215 -22.60 -8.45 14.60
CA SER A 215 -23.22 -9.32 15.62
C SER A 215 -22.76 -9.03 17.05
N LEU A 216 -21.64 -8.31 17.22
CA LEU A 216 -21.13 -7.92 18.55
C LEU A 216 -21.92 -6.74 19.14
N ASN A 217 -22.84 -6.13 18.38
CA ASN A 217 -23.61 -4.94 18.77
C ASN A 217 -22.73 -3.85 19.41
N LEU A 218 -21.50 -3.69 18.90
CA LEU A 218 -20.58 -2.69 19.42
C LEU A 218 -21.16 -1.31 19.14
N PRO A 219 -21.36 -0.46 20.17
CA PRO A 219 -21.95 0.84 19.97
C PRO A 219 -21.01 1.70 19.11
N THR A 220 -21.51 2.13 17.95
CA THR A 220 -20.73 2.95 17.00
C THR A 220 -20.79 4.45 17.34
N SER A 221 -21.70 4.82 18.25
CA SER A 221 -21.98 6.17 18.70
C SER A 221 -22.20 6.21 20.20
N LEU A 222 -21.66 7.26 20.83
CA LEU A 222 -21.91 7.65 22.22
C LEU A 222 -23.38 8.03 22.50
N GLY A 223 -24.16 8.37 21.46
CA GLY A 223 -25.51 8.93 21.57
C GLY A 223 -26.64 7.91 21.72
N ALA A 224 -26.39 6.66 21.33
CA ALA A 224 -27.41 5.61 21.30
C ALA A 224 -27.55 4.82 22.61
N GLY A 225 -26.66 5.04 23.58
CA GLY A 225 -26.61 4.31 24.85
C GLY A 225 -25.21 4.35 25.47
N PRO A 226 -25.01 3.81 26.70
CA PRO A 226 -23.69 3.72 27.29
C PRO A 226 -22.76 2.89 26.38
N LEU A 227 -21.56 3.40 26.12
CA LEU A 227 -20.51 2.61 25.48
C LEU A 227 -20.18 1.43 26.40
N MET A 228 -20.58 0.22 26.02
CA MET A 228 -20.26 -0.99 26.77
C MET A 228 -18.86 -1.49 26.38
N CYS A 229 -17.84 -0.80 26.87
CA CYS A 229 -16.45 -1.25 26.84
C CYS A 229 -16.03 -1.56 28.26
N THR A 230 -15.58 -2.79 28.51
CA THR A 230 -15.16 -3.23 29.83
C THR A 230 -13.64 -3.26 29.90
N ASP A 231 -13.06 -2.55 30.87
CA ASP A 231 -11.67 -2.75 31.27
C ASP A 231 -11.58 -3.97 32.19
N ASP A 232 -11.38 -5.13 31.57
CA ASP A 232 -11.35 -6.43 32.25
C ASP A 232 -10.08 -6.67 33.06
N ARG A 233 -9.11 -5.74 33.10
CA ARG A 233 -7.81 -5.97 33.77
C ARG A 233 -7.95 -6.25 35.26
N LYS A 234 -9.00 -5.73 35.90
CA LYS A 234 -9.27 -5.89 37.33
C LYS A 234 -10.24 -7.03 37.65
N ILE A 235 -10.78 -7.71 36.64
CA ILE A 235 -11.75 -8.79 36.83
C ILE A 235 -11.00 -10.10 37.07
N ASP A 236 -11.36 -10.81 38.14
CA ASP A 236 -10.90 -12.17 38.37
C ASP A 236 -11.77 -13.18 37.60
N PRO A 237 -11.26 -13.89 36.57
CA PRO A 237 -12.03 -14.89 35.85
C PRO A 237 -12.18 -16.21 36.65
N GLY A 238 -11.60 -16.33 37.84
CA GLY A 238 -11.69 -17.56 38.65
C GLY A 238 -10.66 -18.64 38.29
N PHE A 239 -9.59 -18.26 37.57
CA PHE A 239 -8.42 -19.09 37.35
C PHE A 239 -7.15 -18.26 37.52
N GLY A 240 -6.04 -18.92 37.90
CA GLY A 240 -4.79 -18.27 38.30
C GLY A 240 -4.13 -17.44 37.19
N SER A 241 -3.34 -18.10 36.34
CA SER A 241 -2.64 -17.46 35.23
C SER A 241 -3.53 -17.32 34.00
N GLY A 242 -3.38 -16.21 33.28
CA GLY A 242 -4.16 -15.96 32.07
C GLY A 242 -3.58 -14.87 31.19
N PHE A 243 -4.14 -14.77 29.99
CA PHE A 243 -3.86 -13.72 29.02
C PHE A 243 -5.16 -13.09 28.53
N ALA A 244 -5.14 -11.78 28.30
CA ALA A 244 -6.25 -11.09 27.67
C ALA A 244 -5.73 -10.16 26.57
N PHE A 245 -6.45 -10.09 25.45
CA PHE A 245 -6.08 -9.28 24.29
C PHE A 245 -7.00 -8.06 24.23
N PHE A 246 -6.41 -6.90 24.44
CA PHE A 246 -7.12 -5.63 24.50
C PHE A 246 -6.90 -4.87 23.21
N THR A 247 -7.99 -4.37 22.61
CA THR A 247 -7.95 -3.53 21.43
C THR A 247 -7.87 -2.07 21.82
N PHE A 248 -7.13 -1.27 21.05
CA PHE A 248 -7.19 0.18 21.17
C PHE A 248 -8.27 0.75 20.25
N GLY A 249 -9.32 1.33 20.83
CA GLY A 249 -10.41 1.99 20.11
C GLY A 249 -11.44 1.07 19.44
N ILE A 250 -12.64 1.62 19.23
CA ILE A 250 -13.76 1.07 18.44
C ILE A 250 -14.62 2.22 17.86
N PRO A 251 -15.37 2.02 16.76
CA PRO A 251 -15.43 0.80 15.94
C PRO A 251 -14.54 0.85 14.68
N HIS A 252 -14.69 1.87 13.83
CA HIS A 252 -14.16 1.86 12.46
C HIS A 252 -12.94 2.76 12.25
N HIS A 253 -12.60 3.62 13.22
CA HIS A 253 -11.36 4.41 13.21
C HIS A 253 -11.17 5.34 11.99
N VAL A 254 -12.24 5.73 11.29
CA VAL A 254 -12.18 6.56 10.07
C VAL A 254 -12.84 7.90 10.30
N GLY A 255 -12.13 8.96 9.95
CA GLY A 255 -12.58 10.34 10.07
C GLY A 255 -12.46 10.87 11.51
N LEU A 256 -13.42 11.70 11.94
CA LEU A 256 -13.36 12.39 13.23
C LEU A 256 -13.46 11.40 14.40
N ASN A 257 -12.45 11.40 15.26
CA ASN A 257 -12.44 10.70 16.54
C ASN A 257 -13.16 11.56 17.58
N GLN A 258 -14.32 11.15 18.09
CA GLN A 258 -15.12 11.97 19.02
C GLN A 258 -14.36 12.26 20.33
N TYR A 259 -13.83 11.22 20.99
CA TYR A 259 -13.00 11.42 22.18
C TYR A 259 -11.67 12.11 21.87
N GLY A 260 -11.14 11.92 20.65
CA GLY A 260 -9.95 12.63 20.20
C GLY A 260 -10.21 14.13 20.05
N ALA A 261 -11.35 14.52 19.49
CA ALA A 261 -11.81 15.91 19.41
C ALA A 261 -12.02 16.51 20.80
N PHE A 262 -12.58 15.75 21.74
CA PHE A 262 -12.68 16.13 23.15
C PHE A 262 -11.30 16.44 23.76
N GLY A 263 -10.34 15.51 23.64
CA GLY A 263 -8.98 15.72 24.15
C GLY A 263 -8.23 16.86 23.47
N ARG A 264 -8.38 17.02 22.16
CA ARG A 264 -7.81 18.14 21.39
C ARG A 264 -8.36 19.49 21.84
N ALA A 265 -9.68 19.57 22.06
CA ALA A 265 -10.30 20.78 22.58
C ALA A 265 -9.83 21.11 24.00
N ASN A 266 -9.64 20.10 24.87
CA ASN A 266 -9.12 20.28 26.23
C ASN A 266 -7.68 20.81 26.26
N VAL A 267 -6.87 20.56 25.22
CA VAL A 267 -5.53 21.17 25.08
C VAL A 267 -5.55 22.49 24.30
N GLY A 268 -6.73 23.06 24.05
CA GLY A 268 -6.89 24.40 23.47
C GLY A 268 -6.96 24.48 21.95
N GLN A 269 -7.07 23.36 21.22
CA GLN A 269 -7.28 23.41 19.76
C GLN A 269 -8.69 23.89 19.43
N ASN A 270 -8.81 24.79 18.46
CA ASN A 270 -10.11 25.22 17.95
C ASN A 270 -10.72 24.17 17.00
N TYR A 271 -12.02 24.29 16.72
CA TYR A 271 -12.75 23.34 15.90
C TYR A 271 -12.21 23.18 14.47
N LYS A 272 -11.61 24.21 13.89
CA LYS A 272 -11.02 24.16 12.54
C LYS A 272 -9.74 23.32 12.55
N ASP A 273 -8.90 23.49 13.57
CA ASP A 273 -7.71 22.67 13.77
C ASP A 273 -8.08 21.21 14.00
N ILE A 274 -9.14 20.95 14.77
CA ILE A 274 -9.68 19.61 15.00
C ILE A 274 -10.15 18.99 13.67
N ILE A 275 -10.94 19.70 12.86
CA ILE A 275 -11.36 19.20 11.53
C ILE A 275 -10.16 18.88 10.64
N ASN A 276 -9.17 19.77 10.58
CA ASN A 276 -7.96 19.56 9.79
C ASN A 276 -7.06 18.45 10.34
N ALA A 277 -7.17 18.12 11.63
CA ALA A 277 -6.48 16.98 12.22
C ALA A 277 -7.01 15.64 11.69
N TYR A 278 -8.31 15.54 11.36
CA TYR A 278 -8.92 14.27 10.94
C TYR A 278 -9.19 14.14 9.45
N TYR A 279 -9.35 15.27 8.74
CA TYR A 279 -9.62 15.27 7.30
C TYR A 279 -8.48 15.91 6.50
N ASN A 280 -8.27 15.43 5.28
CA ASN A 280 -7.11 15.78 4.46
C ASN A 280 -7.45 16.74 3.30
N GLY A 281 -6.80 17.90 3.29
CA GLY A 281 -6.92 18.91 2.24
C GLY A 281 -8.38 19.36 2.04
N VAL A 282 -9.12 19.55 3.12
CA VAL A 282 -10.50 20.02 3.13
C VAL A 282 -10.56 21.52 3.36
N SER A 283 -11.69 22.12 2.99
CA SER A 283 -12.03 23.52 3.29
C SER A 283 -13.28 23.55 4.17
N ILE A 284 -13.47 24.66 4.90
CA ILE A 284 -14.73 24.95 5.59
C ILE A 284 -15.42 26.07 4.82
N GLU A 285 -16.55 25.77 4.20
CA GLU A 285 -17.31 26.69 3.36
C GLU A 285 -18.71 26.92 3.92
N LYS A 286 -19.27 28.11 3.70
CA LYS A 286 -20.69 28.37 3.97
C LYS A 286 -21.54 27.78 2.84
N LYS A 287 -22.52 26.95 3.19
CA LYS A 287 -23.54 26.42 2.28
C LYS A 287 -24.93 26.88 2.75
N PRO A 288 -25.90 27.02 1.83
CA PRO A 288 -27.26 27.41 2.19
C PRO A 288 -27.91 26.34 3.07
N ASN A 289 -28.81 26.76 3.95
CA ASN A 289 -29.68 25.85 4.68
C ASN A 289 -30.68 25.23 3.68
N ILE A 290 -30.75 23.90 3.65
CA ILE A 290 -31.63 23.15 2.75
C ILE A 290 -32.64 22.34 3.54
N THR A 291 -33.71 21.90 2.86
CA THR A 291 -34.63 20.92 3.42
C THR A 291 -34.12 19.51 3.15
N ILE A 292 -34.11 18.66 4.18
CA ILE A 292 -33.80 17.23 4.07
C ILE A 292 -34.98 16.39 4.56
N LYS A 293 -35.04 15.13 4.11
CA LYS A 293 -36.01 14.13 4.59
C LYS A 293 -35.35 13.26 5.66
N VAL A 294 -35.99 13.14 6.82
CA VAL A 294 -35.49 12.39 7.98
C VAL A 294 -36.43 11.24 8.28
N LYS A 295 -35.91 10.01 8.24
CA LYS A 295 -36.71 8.80 8.43
C LYS A 295 -37.44 8.83 9.77
N GLY A 296 -38.76 8.77 9.73
CA GLY A 296 -39.64 8.80 10.91
C GLY A 296 -39.97 10.19 11.47
N TYR A 297 -39.41 11.27 10.88
CA TYR A 297 -39.64 12.65 11.34
C TYR A 297 -40.06 13.61 10.22
N GLY A 298 -40.06 13.16 8.96
CA GLY A 298 -40.52 13.95 7.82
C GLY A 298 -39.47 14.94 7.30
N SER A 299 -39.94 15.99 6.61
CA SER A 299 -39.07 17.01 6.01
C SER A 299 -38.81 18.15 6.98
N MET A 300 -37.56 18.57 7.12
CA MET A 300 -37.16 19.71 7.96
C MET A 300 -35.91 20.41 7.40
N SER A 301 -35.62 21.62 7.88
CA SER A 301 -34.36 22.29 7.55
C SER A 301 -33.18 21.53 8.15
N LEU A 302 -32.04 21.59 7.46
CA LEU A 302 -30.80 20.94 7.91
C LEU A 302 -30.37 21.43 9.29
N GLU A 303 -30.49 22.72 9.57
CA GLU A 303 -30.15 23.27 10.89
C GLU A 303 -31.11 22.78 11.99
N ASN A 304 -32.41 22.63 11.71
CA ASN A 304 -33.35 22.03 12.67
C ASN A 304 -33.04 20.55 12.92
N TYR A 305 -32.62 19.82 11.89
CA TYR A 305 -32.14 18.44 12.04
C TYR A 305 -30.90 18.36 12.94
N LEU A 306 -29.95 19.28 12.78
CA LEU A 306 -28.74 19.28 13.60
C LEU A 306 -29.02 19.52 15.09
N LEU A 307 -30.04 20.30 15.45
CA LEU A 307 -30.44 20.51 16.85
C LEU A 307 -30.85 19.22 17.58
N GLY A 308 -31.35 18.22 16.86
CA GLY A 308 -31.79 16.93 17.42
C GLY A 308 -30.75 15.80 17.35
N ILE A 309 -29.54 16.08 16.87
CA ILE A 309 -28.43 15.12 16.85
C ILE A 309 -27.95 14.83 18.28
N TYR A 310 -27.84 13.54 18.61
CA TYR A 310 -27.55 13.09 19.97
C TYR A 310 -26.18 12.41 20.13
N GLU A 311 -25.26 12.58 19.18
CA GLU A 311 -23.98 11.85 19.09
C GLU A 311 -23.05 12.00 20.30
N VAL A 312 -22.82 13.21 20.83
CA VAL A 312 -21.87 13.49 21.92
C VAL A 312 -22.53 14.29 23.06
N PRO A 313 -22.09 14.18 24.33
CA PRO A 313 -22.66 14.96 25.44
C PRO A 313 -22.62 16.47 25.21
N SER A 314 -23.69 17.20 25.54
CA SER A 314 -23.76 18.66 25.38
C SER A 314 -22.89 19.44 26.38
N SER A 315 -22.32 18.75 27.38
CA SER A 315 -21.37 19.28 28.35
C SER A 315 -19.91 19.26 27.87
N TRP A 316 -19.63 18.67 26.70
CA TRP A 316 -18.27 18.66 26.15
C TRP A 316 -17.79 20.07 25.78
N PRO A 317 -16.46 20.28 25.67
CA PRO A 317 -15.88 21.56 25.29
C PRO A 317 -16.47 22.09 23.98
N MET A 318 -16.72 23.40 23.92
CA MET A 318 -17.41 24.05 22.80
C MET A 318 -16.73 23.76 21.45
N GLU A 319 -15.40 23.74 21.40
CA GLU A 319 -14.66 23.47 20.16
C GLU A 319 -14.80 22.02 19.68
N ALA A 320 -14.95 21.05 20.59
CA ALA A 320 -15.28 19.66 20.23
C ALA A 320 -16.72 19.54 19.71
N LEU A 321 -17.67 20.25 20.34
CA LEU A 321 -19.06 20.30 19.88
C LEU A 321 -19.16 20.90 18.47
N LYS A 322 -18.50 22.03 18.21
CA LYS A 322 -18.44 22.64 16.88
C LYS A 322 -17.86 21.70 15.82
N ALA A 323 -16.75 21.02 16.13
CA ALA A 323 -16.15 20.05 15.21
C ALA A 323 -17.12 18.88 14.90
N GLN A 324 -17.81 18.36 15.92
CA GLN A 324 -18.83 17.32 15.72
C GLN A 324 -20.02 17.82 14.90
N VAL A 325 -20.46 19.07 15.10
CA VAL A 325 -21.53 19.69 14.30
C VAL A 325 -21.11 19.79 12.82
N LEU A 326 -19.90 20.27 12.52
CA LEU A 326 -19.40 20.35 11.15
C LEU A 326 -19.33 18.98 10.47
N ALA A 327 -18.83 17.96 11.17
CA ALA A 327 -18.81 16.59 10.66
C ALA A 327 -20.24 16.07 10.43
N ALA A 328 -21.15 16.29 11.37
CA ALA A 328 -22.55 15.88 11.26
C ALA A 328 -23.27 16.56 10.09
N ARG A 329 -23.09 17.87 9.90
CA ARG A 329 -23.68 18.64 8.79
C ARG A 329 -23.17 18.16 7.44
N SER A 330 -21.86 17.95 7.33
CA SER A 330 -21.21 17.52 6.09
C SER A 330 -21.63 16.10 5.70
N TYR A 331 -21.68 15.20 6.69
CA TYR A 331 -22.19 13.84 6.49
C TYR A 331 -23.64 13.85 6.01
N ALA A 332 -24.53 14.60 6.65
CA ALA A 332 -25.94 14.68 6.25
C ALA A 332 -26.11 15.19 4.81
N LEU A 333 -25.37 16.24 4.42
CA LEU A 333 -25.40 16.76 3.05
C LEU A 333 -24.89 15.75 2.03
N SER A 334 -23.76 15.08 2.32
CA SER A 334 -23.17 14.07 1.44
C SER A 334 -24.08 12.84 1.31
N TYR A 335 -24.59 12.32 2.43
CA TYR A 335 -25.45 11.14 2.48
C TYR A 335 -26.76 11.36 1.73
N THR A 336 -27.41 12.49 1.98
CA THR A 336 -28.69 12.82 1.34
C THR A 336 -28.54 13.25 -0.12
N ASN A 337 -27.30 13.37 -0.63
CA ASN A 337 -27.03 14.00 -1.92
C ASN A 337 -27.73 15.38 -2.02
N ASN A 338 -27.46 16.25 -1.04
CA ASN A 338 -28.08 17.56 -0.87
C ASN A 338 -29.63 17.50 -0.80
N GLY A 339 -30.17 16.62 0.05
CA GLY A 339 -31.61 16.52 0.34
C GLY A 339 -32.43 15.64 -0.62
N ALA A 340 -31.81 15.06 -1.65
CA ALA A 340 -32.49 14.17 -2.60
C ALA A 340 -32.88 12.80 -1.99
N LYS A 341 -32.10 12.31 -1.02
CA LYS A 341 -32.33 11.05 -0.31
C LYS A 341 -32.75 11.29 1.14
N GLU A 342 -33.50 10.35 1.70
CA GLU A 342 -33.86 10.33 3.12
C GLU A 342 -32.70 9.80 3.98
N ILE A 343 -32.43 10.44 5.12
CA ILE A 343 -31.40 10.00 6.09
C ILE A 343 -32.00 9.15 7.21
N CYS A 344 -31.28 8.08 7.61
CA CYS A 344 -31.68 7.25 8.74
C CYS A 344 -31.29 7.86 10.10
N THR A 345 -31.98 7.46 11.16
CA THR A 345 -31.88 8.08 12.51
C THR A 345 -31.20 7.20 13.55
N THR A 346 -30.55 6.11 13.08
CA THR A 346 -29.85 5.13 13.92
C THR A 346 -28.35 5.30 13.82
N GLN A 347 -27.62 4.52 14.63
CA GLN A 347 -26.16 4.37 14.61
C GLN A 347 -25.55 4.01 13.24
N ALA A 348 -26.36 3.55 12.28
CA ALA A 348 -25.93 3.30 10.91
C ALA A 348 -25.73 4.60 10.10
N CYS A 349 -26.37 5.70 10.50
CA CYS A 349 -26.20 7.02 9.92
C CYS A 349 -25.78 8.01 11.02
N GLN A 350 -26.76 8.62 11.69
CA GLN A 350 -26.55 9.55 12.80
C GLN A 350 -27.67 9.33 13.82
N VAL A 351 -27.32 9.28 15.10
CA VAL A 351 -28.27 9.16 16.19
C VAL A 351 -29.05 10.46 16.31
N TYR A 352 -30.32 10.42 15.90
CA TYR A 352 -31.24 11.56 15.93
C TYR A 352 -32.46 11.23 16.79
N LYS A 353 -32.75 12.07 17.78
CA LYS A 353 -33.85 11.87 18.74
C LYS A 353 -35.00 12.86 18.58
N GLY A 354 -35.00 13.67 17.53
CA GLY A 354 -35.99 14.73 17.35
C GLY A 354 -35.75 15.94 18.25
N GLY A 355 -36.51 17.00 17.99
CA GLY A 355 -36.53 18.21 18.82
C GLY A 355 -35.19 18.96 18.87
N ASN A 356 -34.98 19.68 19.96
CA ASN A 356 -33.76 20.42 20.23
C ASN A 356 -33.11 19.88 21.51
N LYS A 357 -31.87 19.39 21.40
CA LYS A 357 -31.07 18.90 22.52
C LYS A 357 -30.74 19.97 23.56
N GLY A 358 -30.65 21.24 23.15
CA GLY A 358 -30.33 22.36 24.03
C GLY A 358 -28.88 22.39 24.54
N GLY A 359 -28.61 23.33 25.44
CA GLY A 359 -27.31 23.49 26.11
C GLY A 359 -26.18 23.86 25.14
N GLY A 360 -24.96 23.37 25.42
CA GLY A 360 -23.78 23.64 24.59
C GLY A 360 -23.92 23.15 23.15
N TRP A 361 -24.74 22.10 22.91
CA TRP A 361 -24.97 21.58 21.56
C TRP A 361 -25.70 22.60 20.69
N GLU A 362 -26.80 23.18 21.18
CA GLU A 362 -27.54 24.22 20.47
C GLU A 362 -26.65 25.44 20.17
N GLN A 363 -25.82 25.84 21.13
CA GLN A 363 -24.86 26.94 20.94
C GLN A 363 -23.85 26.62 19.83
N ALA A 364 -23.33 25.38 19.77
CA ALA A 364 -22.41 24.95 18.73
C ALA A 364 -23.07 24.90 17.34
N VAL A 365 -24.33 24.45 17.25
CA VAL A 365 -25.11 24.46 16.01
C VAL A 365 -25.26 25.87 15.48
N LYS A 366 -25.73 26.80 16.32
CA LYS A 366 -25.90 28.22 15.95
C LYS A 366 -24.58 28.89 15.60
N ALA A 367 -23.52 28.66 16.37
CA ALA A 367 -22.21 29.27 16.13
C ALA A 367 -21.56 28.83 14.82
N THR A 368 -21.93 27.66 14.29
CA THR A 368 -21.38 27.09 13.05
C THR A 368 -22.41 26.97 11.94
N GLU A 369 -23.51 27.72 12.03
CA GLU A 369 -24.62 27.65 11.08
C GLU A 369 -24.14 27.73 9.63
N GLY A 370 -24.53 26.77 8.78
CA GLY A 370 -24.12 26.72 7.39
C GLY A 370 -22.64 26.40 7.13
N GLU A 371 -21.77 26.23 8.13
CA GLU A 371 -20.38 25.80 7.92
C GLU A 371 -20.30 24.31 7.62
N VAL A 372 -19.75 23.98 6.45
CA VAL A 372 -19.66 22.61 5.90
C VAL A 372 -18.22 22.31 5.53
N VAL A 373 -17.78 21.09 5.83
CA VAL A 373 -16.48 20.55 5.41
C VAL A 373 -16.59 20.08 3.96
N THR A 374 -15.80 20.68 3.09
CA THR A 374 -15.83 20.44 1.64
C THR A 374 -14.49 19.98 1.10
N LYS A 375 -14.55 19.28 -0.03
CA LYS A 375 -13.42 18.98 -0.91
C LYS A 375 -13.82 19.38 -2.32
N ASN A 376 -13.04 20.26 -2.96
CA ASN A 376 -13.36 20.79 -4.30
C ASN A 376 -14.78 21.37 -4.39
N GLY A 377 -15.22 22.10 -3.37
CA GLY A 377 -16.55 22.71 -3.29
C GLY A 377 -17.71 21.76 -2.95
N GLN A 378 -17.47 20.45 -2.88
CA GLN A 378 -18.49 19.44 -2.57
C GLN A 378 -18.41 18.98 -1.10
N PRO A 379 -19.55 18.80 -0.40
CA PRO A 379 -19.55 18.23 0.95
C PRO A 379 -18.89 16.85 1.00
N ILE A 380 -17.96 16.65 1.93
CA ILE A 380 -17.34 15.34 2.12
C ILE A 380 -18.26 14.39 2.88
N THR A 381 -18.10 13.09 2.67
CA THR A 381 -18.64 12.09 3.60
C THR A 381 -17.78 12.11 4.88
N ALA A 382 -18.10 13.02 5.80
CA ALA A 382 -17.40 13.22 7.05
C ALA A 382 -17.75 12.12 8.07
N TRP A 383 -17.22 10.91 7.86
CA TRP A 383 -17.35 9.83 8.84
C TRP A 383 -16.76 10.23 10.18
N PHE A 384 -17.34 9.72 11.26
CA PHE A 384 -16.87 9.93 12.62
C PHE A 384 -17.17 8.69 13.46
N ALA A 385 -16.36 8.46 14.49
CA ALA A 385 -16.45 7.32 15.39
C ALA A 385 -16.20 7.76 16.84
N SER A 386 -16.72 6.99 17.80
CA SER A 386 -16.51 7.24 19.22
C SER A 386 -15.02 7.35 19.59
N THR A 387 -14.25 6.28 19.36
CA THR A 387 -12.87 6.19 19.86
C THR A 387 -11.95 5.52 18.84
N ALA A 388 -10.92 6.23 18.39
CA ALA A 388 -10.00 5.70 17.39
C ALA A 388 -8.81 4.93 18.00
N GLY A 389 -8.61 4.97 19.32
CA GLY A 389 -7.47 4.31 19.97
C GLY A 389 -6.15 4.99 19.61
N ALA A 390 -6.16 6.33 19.56
CA ALA A 390 -5.07 7.19 19.11
C ALA A 390 -4.71 7.10 17.62
N TYR A 391 -5.40 6.31 16.80
CA TYR A 391 -5.08 6.18 15.38
C TYR A 391 -6.31 6.18 14.48
N THR A 392 -6.31 7.06 13.49
CA THR A 392 -7.27 7.00 12.39
C THR A 392 -6.67 6.33 11.17
N TYR A 393 -7.52 5.74 10.33
CA TYR A 393 -7.13 5.17 9.04
C TYR A 393 -7.87 5.84 7.89
N THR A 394 -7.43 5.57 6.66
CA THR A 394 -8.19 5.94 5.47
C THR A 394 -9.41 5.03 5.30
N SER A 395 -10.42 5.49 4.57
CA SER A 395 -11.57 4.62 4.23
C SER A 395 -11.12 3.39 3.42
N GLY A 396 -10.10 3.54 2.56
CA GLY A 396 -9.50 2.42 1.83
C GLY A 396 -8.77 1.40 2.72
N ASP A 397 -8.20 1.83 3.85
CA ASP A 397 -7.54 0.92 4.79
C ASP A 397 -8.49 -0.08 5.41
N ILE A 398 -9.76 0.31 5.61
CA ILE A 398 -10.79 -0.54 6.20
C ILE A 398 -11.70 -1.19 5.13
N GLY A 399 -11.37 -1.05 3.85
CA GLY A 399 -12.11 -1.68 2.74
C GLY A 399 -13.34 -0.89 2.26
N TRP A 400 -13.57 0.31 2.77
CA TRP A 400 -14.60 1.20 2.22
C TRP A 400 -14.11 1.83 0.92
N LYS A 401 -15.05 2.45 0.18
CA LYS A 401 -14.69 3.26 -0.99
C LYS A 401 -13.61 4.27 -0.59
N SER A 402 -12.47 4.20 -1.27
CA SER A 402 -11.34 5.08 -0.98
C SER A 402 -11.72 6.53 -1.21
N THR A 403 -11.31 7.39 -0.28
CA THR A 403 -11.54 8.83 -0.31
C THR A 403 -10.22 9.53 -0.02
N ASP A 404 -9.97 10.64 -0.70
CA ASP A 404 -8.74 11.41 -0.56
C ASP A 404 -8.76 12.37 0.65
N TRP A 405 -9.92 12.57 1.27
CA TRP A 405 -10.12 13.36 2.48
C TRP A 405 -10.02 12.57 3.78
N THR A 406 -10.01 11.24 3.76
CA THR A 406 -9.65 10.45 4.96
C THR A 406 -8.15 10.23 4.99
N LYS A 407 -7.55 10.17 6.18
CA LYS A 407 -6.10 9.99 6.33
C LYS A 407 -5.72 9.14 7.53
N ARG A 408 -4.55 8.53 7.43
CA ARG A 408 -3.88 7.90 8.57
C ARG A 408 -3.34 9.00 9.47
N THR A 409 -3.77 9.03 10.72
CA THR A 409 -3.33 10.04 11.69
C THR A 409 -2.96 9.35 12.99
N ARG A 410 -1.79 9.68 13.52
CA ARG A 410 -1.44 9.44 14.93
C ARG A 410 -1.99 10.59 15.75
N ASP A 411 -3.03 10.31 16.52
CA ASP A 411 -3.85 11.24 17.27
C ASP A 411 -3.33 11.43 18.71
N THR A 412 -2.08 11.88 18.81
CA THR A 412 -1.34 12.04 20.07
C THR A 412 -0.75 13.45 20.23
N ASN A 413 -0.55 13.86 21.47
CA ASN A 413 0.23 15.04 21.81
C ASN A 413 1.74 14.71 21.77
N GLY A 414 2.31 14.75 20.56
CA GLY A 414 3.73 14.48 20.32
C GLY A 414 4.02 13.03 19.93
N ASP A 415 5.31 12.70 19.85
CA ASP A 415 5.79 11.36 19.49
C ASP A 415 5.59 10.32 20.60
N ILE A 416 5.53 9.06 20.17
CA ILE A 416 5.32 7.88 21.02
C ILE A 416 6.36 6.81 20.71
N ASN A 417 6.89 6.19 21.76
CA ASN A 417 7.88 5.10 21.66
C ASN A 417 7.39 3.81 22.31
N SER A 418 6.38 3.87 23.19
CA SER A 418 5.83 2.73 23.92
C SER A 418 4.29 2.79 24.00
N PHE A 419 3.67 1.71 24.49
CA PHE A 419 2.25 1.72 24.85
C PHE A 419 1.96 2.69 26.01
N ASP A 420 2.89 2.85 26.97
CA ASP A 420 2.75 3.83 28.05
C ASP A 420 2.69 5.27 27.54
N ASP A 421 3.49 5.59 26.52
CA ASP A 421 3.38 6.87 25.82
C ASP A 421 2.00 7.05 25.22
N LEU A 422 1.43 5.99 24.63
CA LEU A 422 0.09 6.01 24.05
C LEU A 422 -0.98 6.32 25.11
N PHE A 423 -0.94 5.62 26.26
CA PHE A 423 -1.85 5.87 27.38
C PHE A 423 -1.76 7.30 27.93
N LYS A 424 -0.58 7.92 27.87
CA LYS A 424 -0.34 9.28 28.40
C LYS A 424 -0.67 10.37 27.40
N LYS A 425 -0.37 10.15 26.11
CA LYS A 425 -0.33 11.20 25.08
C LYS A 425 -1.49 11.14 24.09
N ALA A 426 -2.24 10.04 24.01
CA ALA A 426 -3.39 9.96 23.12
C ALA A 426 -4.47 10.98 23.51
N TYR A 427 -5.05 11.66 22.52
CA TYR A 427 -6.13 12.62 22.78
C TYR A 427 -7.42 11.94 23.24
N ASP A 428 -7.65 10.67 22.86
CA ASP A 428 -8.81 9.89 23.26
C ASP A 428 -8.57 8.95 24.46
N LYS A 429 -7.46 9.12 25.19
CA LYS A 429 -7.10 8.28 26.36
C LYS A 429 -8.16 8.21 27.45
N ASP A 430 -9.01 9.24 27.57
CA ASP A 430 -10.07 9.33 28.58
C ASP A 430 -11.35 8.60 28.15
N SER A 431 -11.36 7.98 26.97
CA SER A 431 -12.46 7.14 26.53
C SER A 431 -12.51 5.82 27.30
N PRO A 432 -13.70 5.36 27.73
CA PRO A 432 -13.87 4.02 28.31
C PRO A 432 -13.55 2.90 27.29
N CYS A 433 -13.56 3.23 26.00
CA CYS A 433 -13.22 2.31 24.92
C CYS A 433 -11.80 2.50 24.38
N PHE A 434 -10.99 3.36 25.02
CA PHE A 434 -9.62 3.59 24.58
C PHE A 434 -8.81 2.29 24.55
N TYR A 435 -8.97 1.46 25.58
CA TYR A 435 -8.28 0.19 25.74
C TYR A 435 -9.20 -0.82 26.41
N ALA A 436 -9.77 -1.74 25.63
CA ALA A 436 -10.79 -2.66 26.13
C ALA A 436 -10.65 -4.04 25.50
N ALA A 437 -10.85 -5.07 26.31
CA ALA A 437 -11.04 -6.43 25.83
C ALA A 437 -12.46 -6.57 25.29
N GLN A 438 -12.63 -7.30 24.19
CA GLN A 438 -13.93 -7.42 23.52
C GLN A 438 -14.46 -8.84 23.68
N GLY A 439 -15.76 -8.93 23.97
CA GLY A 439 -16.44 -10.18 24.29
C GLY A 439 -16.25 -10.62 25.74
N PHE A 440 -16.95 -11.68 26.13
CA PHE A 440 -16.90 -12.19 27.50
C PHE A 440 -17.39 -13.64 27.59
N ARG A 441 -17.06 -14.28 28.71
CA ARG A 441 -17.59 -15.61 29.08
C ARG A 441 -18.34 -15.53 30.39
N LYS A 442 -19.58 -16.04 30.41
CA LYS A 442 -20.47 -15.93 31.58
C LYS A 442 -19.90 -16.71 32.77
N GLU A 443 -19.32 -17.87 32.49
CA GLU A 443 -18.69 -18.79 33.42
C GLU A 443 -17.37 -18.28 34.04
N TYR A 444 -16.81 -17.20 33.49
CA TYR A 444 -15.57 -16.57 33.98
C TYR A 444 -15.83 -15.12 34.40
N ASN A 445 -16.89 -14.88 35.18
CA ASN A 445 -17.24 -13.54 35.69
C ASN A 445 -17.39 -12.46 34.62
N LYS A 446 -17.90 -12.85 33.43
CA LYS A 446 -18.04 -11.97 32.26
C LYS A 446 -16.71 -11.35 31.81
N SER A 447 -15.65 -12.14 31.87
CA SER A 447 -14.29 -11.79 31.49
C SER A 447 -13.91 -12.27 30.09
N ALA A 448 -13.07 -11.51 29.40
CA ALA A 448 -12.38 -11.89 28.16
C ALA A 448 -11.05 -12.63 28.38
N TRP A 449 -10.63 -12.85 29.63
CA TRP A 449 -9.37 -13.54 29.94
C TRP A 449 -9.39 -14.99 29.48
N LEU A 450 -8.25 -15.48 28.97
CA LEU A 450 -8.02 -16.82 28.44
C LEU A 450 -6.97 -17.56 29.28
N LYS A 451 -7.15 -18.86 29.44
CA LYS A 451 -6.18 -19.75 30.08
C LYS A 451 -4.95 -19.94 29.17
N PRO A 452 -3.76 -20.21 29.72
CA PRO A 452 -2.56 -20.55 28.94
C PRO A 452 -2.76 -21.64 27.89
N SER A 453 -3.58 -22.65 28.19
CA SER A 453 -3.92 -23.74 27.26
C SER A 453 -4.84 -23.29 26.12
N GLU A 454 -5.71 -22.31 26.36
CA GLU A 454 -6.60 -21.75 25.33
C GLU A 454 -5.80 -20.88 24.35
N VAL A 455 -4.82 -20.13 24.85
CA VAL A 455 -3.87 -19.41 23.98
C VAL A 455 -2.98 -20.38 23.22
N ALA A 456 -2.53 -21.48 23.86
CA ALA A 456 -1.75 -22.53 23.19
C ALA A 456 -2.52 -23.14 22.02
N ASP A 457 -3.82 -23.36 22.18
CA ASP A 457 -4.68 -23.90 21.13
C ASP A 457 -4.81 -22.93 19.93
N VAL A 458 -4.99 -21.63 20.17
CA VAL A 458 -4.94 -20.62 19.08
C VAL A 458 -3.59 -20.64 18.34
N VAL A 459 -2.48 -20.74 19.07
CA VAL A 459 -1.13 -20.84 18.48
C VAL A 459 -0.99 -22.12 17.66
N ASN A 460 -1.46 -23.26 18.17
CA ASN A 460 -1.41 -24.54 17.46
C ASN A 460 -2.25 -24.52 16.18
N VAL A 461 -3.43 -23.88 16.21
CA VAL A 461 -4.27 -23.66 15.04
C VAL A 461 -3.51 -22.90 13.94
N ILE A 462 -2.81 -21.84 14.30
CA ILE A 462 -2.01 -21.07 13.32
C ILE A 462 -0.87 -21.93 12.75
N LEU A 463 -0.15 -22.67 13.60
CA LEU A 463 0.94 -23.54 13.15
C LEU A 463 0.46 -24.67 12.24
N LEU A 464 -0.71 -25.25 12.54
CA LEU A 464 -1.34 -26.27 11.73
C LEU A 464 -1.80 -25.71 10.38
N ALA A 465 -2.47 -24.56 10.38
CA ALA A 465 -2.89 -23.85 9.18
C ALA A 465 -1.73 -23.49 8.25
N GLN A 466 -0.57 -23.13 8.80
CA GLN A 466 0.64 -22.83 8.03
C GLN A 466 1.23 -24.08 7.36
N LYS A 467 1.05 -25.26 7.97
CA LYS A 467 1.52 -26.55 7.43
C LYS A 467 0.53 -27.16 6.45
N ASP A 468 -0.76 -26.97 6.69
CA ASP A 468 -1.83 -27.51 5.86
C ASP A 468 -3.04 -26.58 5.87
N SER A 469 -3.20 -25.84 4.77
CA SER A 469 -4.34 -24.93 4.60
C SER A 469 -5.65 -25.63 4.27
N SER A 470 -5.68 -26.95 4.07
CA SER A 470 -6.93 -27.68 3.77
C SER A 470 -7.79 -27.90 5.01
N VAL A 471 -7.21 -27.79 6.21
CA VAL A 471 -7.88 -28.08 7.48
C VAL A 471 -8.65 -26.90 8.07
N GLN A 472 -8.69 -25.76 7.38
CA GLN A 472 -9.24 -24.49 7.90
C GLN A 472 -10.68 -24.58 8.38
N ASN A 473 -11.51 -25.34 7.68
CA ASN A 473 -12.92 -25.56 8.04
C ASN A 473 -13.09 -26.28 9.39
N HIS A 474 -11.99 -26.73 10.00
CA HIS A 474 -11.97 -27.39 11.29
C HIS A 474 -11.40 -26.57 12.44
N LEU A 475 -10.85 -25.39 12.17
CA LEU A 475 -10.04 -24.63 13.13
C LEU A 475 -10.82 -23.56 13.89
N CYS A 476 -12.14 -23.62 13.87
CA CYS A 476 -13.01 -22.64 14.52
C CYS A 476 -13.27 -23.02 15.97
N TYR A 477 -13.80 -22.10 16.78
CA TYR A 477 -14.11 -22.42 18.18
C TYR A 477 -15.29 -23.40 18.35
N LYS A 478 -16.30 -23.31 17.47
CA LYS A 478 -17.50 -24.13 17.53
C LYS A 478 -17.99 -24.44 16.12
N ASN A 479 -18.79 -25.51 16.00
CA ASN A 479 -19.49 -25.81 14.76
C ASN A 479 -20.36 -24.62 14.42
N ASP A 480 -20.00 -24.01 13.32
CA ASP A 480 -20.60 -22.79 12.87
C ASP A 480 -20.61 -22.90 11.37
N SER A 481 -21.60 -23.63 10.88
CA SER A 481 -21.86 -23.75 9.46
C SER A 481 -22.13 -22.37 8.86
N ALA A 482 -22.61 -21.40 9.67
CA ALA A 482 -22.75 -19.98 9.35
C ALA A 482 -21.42 -19.19 9.29
N HIS A 483 -20.30 -19.86 9.60
CA HIS A 483 -18.93 -19.38 9.44
C HIS A 483 -18.02 -20.43 8.75
N GLY A 484 -18.55 -21.29 7.88
CA GLY A 484 -17.76 -22.23 7.07
C GLY A 484 -17.05 -23.33 7.86
N CYS A 485 -17.36 -23.44 9.14
CA CYS A 485 -16.82 -24.43 10.06
C CYS A 485 -17.80 -25.60 10.13
N THR A 486 -17.60 -26.60 9.28
CA THR A 486 -18.52 -27.74 9.16
C THR A 486 -18.33 -28.78 10.26
N ASP A 487 -17.12 -28.90 10.81
CA ASP A 487 -16.75 -29.80 11.90
C ASP A 487 -15.57 -29.21 12.68
N THR A 488 -15.71 -28.93 13.97
CA THR A 488 -14.71 -28.28 14.80
C THR A 488 -13.82 -29.30 15.49
N TRP A 489 -12.51 -29.21 15.25
CA TRP A 489 -11.55 -30.04 15.96
C TRP A 489 -11.31 -29.54 17.38
N ASP A 490 -11.40 -30.46 18.34
CA ASP A 490 -10.98 -30.21 19.71
C ASP A 490 -9.46 -29.98 19.81
N PHE A 491 -9.01 -29.58 21.00
CA PHE A 491 -7.62 -29.21 21.25
C PHE A 491 -6.67 -30.40 21.02
N GLU A 492 -7.06 -31.61 21.38
CA GLU A 492 -6.21 -32.80 21.22
C GLU A 492 -6.10 -33.24 19.76
N ARG A 493 -7.19 -33.12 19.00
CA ARG A 493 -7.20 -33.39 17.56
C ARG A 493 -6.32 -32.40 16.81
N VAL A 494 -6.42 -31.09 17.10
CA VAL A 494 -5.52 -30.07 16.52
C VAL A 494 -4.05 -30.42 16.81
N LYS A 495 -3.72 -30.79 18.06
CA LYS A 495 -2.35 -31.18 18.42
C LYS A 495 -1.89 -32.45 17.69
N THR A 496 -2.76 -33.44 17.55
CA THR A 496 -2.45 -34.70 16.84
C THR A 496 -2.19 -34.45 15.36
N GLU A 497 -3.05 -33.68 14.69
CA GLU A 497 -2.90 -33.33 13.28
C GLU A 497 -1.66 -32.47 13.01
N LEU A 498 -1.30 -31.61 13.98
CA LEU A 498 -0.05 -30.86 13.94
C LEU A 498 1.17 -31.77 14.07
N ARG A 499 1.17 -32.75 14.99
CA ARG A 499 2.25 -33.76 15.11
C ARG A 499 2.39 -34.58 13.84
N ASN A 500 1.28 -35.03 13.25
CA ASN A 500 1.26 -35.81 12.01
C ASN A 500 1.89 -35.05 10.83
N ARG A 501 1.88 -33.71 10.88
CA ARG A 501 2.51 -32.81 9.89
C ARG A 501 3.90 -32.31 10.33
N GLY A 502 4.54 -33.01 11.27
CA GLY A 502 5.88 -32.68 11.77
C GLY A 502 5.95 -31.35 12.51
N GLY A 503 4.87 -30.96 13.20
CA GLY A 503 4.83 -29.80 14.10
C GLY A 503 4.98 -30.21 15.56
N SER A 504 5.45 -29.27 16.38
CA SER A 504 5.53 -29.43 17.84
C SER A 504 4.40 -28.64 18.49
N PRO A 505 3.32 -29.29 18.97
CA PRO A 505 2.20 -28.58 19.58
C PRO A 505 2.56 -28.06 20.98
N PHE A 506 2.08 -26.86 21.29
CA PHE A 506 2.08 -26.30 22.63
C PHE A 506 0.95 -26.91 23.46
N ASN A 507 1.21 -27.27 24.71
CA ASN A 507 0.14 -27.51 25.69
C ASN A 507 -0.14 -26.26 26.51
N LEU A 508 0.88 -25.43 26.76
CA LEU A 508 0.77 -24.22 27.58
C LEU A 508 1.64 -23.09 27.00
N ILE A 509 1.08 -21.88 27.00
CA ILE A 509 1.83 -20.65 26.73
C ILE A 509 2.20 -19.97 28.04
N ASN A 510 3.49 -19.70 28.24
CA ASN A 510 4.02 -19.09 29.46
C ASN A 510 4.16 -17.58 29.34
N SER A 511 4.41 -17.09 28.12
CA SER A 511 4.55 -15.66 27.83
C SER A 511 4.03 -15.33 26.44
N VAL A 512 3.38 -14.17 26.35
CA VAL A 512 2.99 -13.53 25.10
C VAL A 512 3.56 -12.12 25.13
N ASN A 513 4.16 -11.68 24.03
CA ASN A 513 4.66 -10.31 23.92
C ASN A 513 4.46 -9.78 22.50
N ILE A 514 4.15 -8.50 22.39
CA ILE A 514 4.21 -7.79 21.11
C ILE A 514 5.64 -7.39 20.86
N SER A 515 6.30 -8.11 19.96
CA SER A 515 7.72 -7.91 19.62
C SER A 515 7.92 -6.69 18.72
N ASP A 516 6.96 -6.39 17.85
CA ASP A 516 6.99 -5.19 17.02
C ASP A 516 5.59 -4.67 16.69
N TRP A 517 5.44 -3.35 16.69
CA TRP A 517 4.25 -2.65 16.25
C TRP A 517 4.61 -1.30 15.62
N ASN A 518 3.89 -0.97 14.55
CA ASN A 518 4.09 0.24 13.77
C ASN A 518 3.46 1.44 14.48
N LYS A 519 4.31 2.30 15.04
CA LYS A 519 3.93 3.50 15.80
C LYS A 519 3.39 4.63 14.93
N ASN A 520 3.66 4.59 13.62
CA ASN A 520 3.13 5.59 12.68
C ASN A 520 1.74 5.19 12.18
N GLU A 521 1.49 3.89 12.03
CA GLU A 521 0.22 3.37 11.51
C GLU A 521 -0.71 2.80 12.57
N GLY A 522 -0.26 2.65 13.82
CA GLY A 522 -1.05 2.05 14.89
C GLY A 522 -1.46 0.62 14.54
N ARG A 523 -0.50 -0.29 14.34
CA ARG A 523 -0.81 -1.70 14.09
C ARG A 523 0.26 -2.64 14.62
N VAL A 524 -0.17 -3.81 15.07
CA VAL A 524 0.75 -4.88 15.49
C VAL A 524 1.37 -5.51 14.25
N ASN A 525 2.70 -5.45 14.16
CA ASN A 525 3.45 -6.08 13.08
C ASN A 525 3.71 -7.54 13.43
N THR A 526 4.22 -7.79 14.63
CA THR A 526 4.63 -9.11 15.09
C THR A 526 4.23 -9.34 16.53
N ILE A 527 3.68 -10.52 16.80
CA ILE A 527 3.39 -11.03 18.13
C ILE A 527 4.14 -12.36 18.33
N SER A 528 4.70 -12.52 19.52
CA SER A 528 5.59 -13.63 19.87
C SER A 528 5.07 -14.36 21.11
N PHE A 529 5.19 -15.68 21.07
CA PHE A 529 4.72 -16.62 22.08
C PHE A 529 5.89 -17.49 22.54
N SER A 530 5.93 -17.82 23.83
CA SER A 530 6.81 -18.86 24.35
C SER A 530 6.05 -19.75 25.32
N GLY A 531 6.35 -21.04 25.25
CA GLY A 531 5.66 -22.09 25.99
C GLY A 531 6.48 -23.37 26.07
N ASP A 532 5.81 -24.47 26.41
CA ASP A 532 6.43 -25.79 26.59
C ASP A 532 7.03 -26.39 25.31
N ALA A 533 6.55 -25.98 24.13
CA ALA A 533 7.10 -26.39 22.83
C ALA A 533 8.11 -25.39 22.21
N GLY A 534 8.62 -24.44 23.00
CA GLY A 534 9.62 -23.46 22.57
C GLY A 534 9.03 -22.08 22.28
N GLY A 535 9.34 -21.49 21.12
CA GLY A 535 8.90 -20.15 20.73
C GLY A 535 8.23 -20.12 19.36
N ALA A 536 7.20 -19.29 19.21
CA ALA A 536 6.50 -19.05 17.95
C ALA A 536 6.28 -17.55 17.73
N SER A 537 6.28 -17.09 16.49
CA SER A 537 6.00 -15.68 16.16
C SER A 537 5.21 -15.57 14.88
N PHE A 538 4.26 -14.64 14.85
CA PHE A 538 3.33 -14.46 13.75
C PHE A 538 3.17 -12.98 13.41
N ALA A 539 2.80 -12.71 12.16
CA ALA A 539 2.31 -11.39 11.79
C ALA A 539 1.07 -11.05 12.62
N GLY A 540 0.99 -9.82 13.15
CA GLY A 540 -0.08 -9.40 14.06
C GLY A 540 -1.48 -9.49 13.44
N ALA A 541 -1.60 -9.19 12.14
CA ALA A 541 -2.84 -9.37 11.39
C ALA A 541 -3.24 -10.84 11.26
N THR A 542 -2.28 -11.74 11.02
CA THR A 542 -2.54 -13.19 10.96
C THR A 542 -3.03 -13.71 12.30
N PHE A 543 -2.33 -13.38 13.39
CA PHE A 543 -2.75 -13.78 14.72
C PHE A 543 -4.17 -13.29 15.03
N LYS A 544 -4.48 -12.01 14.77
CA LYS A 544 -5.82 -11.45 14.95
C LYS A 544 -6.90 -12.26 14.22
N SER A 545 -6.69 -12.59 12.94
CA SER A 545 -7.68 -13.34 12.16
C SER A 545 -7.92 -14.74 12.74
N TYR A 546 -6.85 -15.50 13.05
CA TYR A 546 -6.99 -16.84 13.64
C TYR A 546 -7.54 -16.79 15.07
N PHE A 547 -7.18 -15.77 15.83
CA PHE A 547 -7.74 -15.53 17.15
C PHE A 547 -9.25 -15.33 17.05
N ASN A 548 -9.72 -14.48 16.13
CA ASN A 548 -11.16 -14.20 16.01
C ASN A 548 -11.98 -15.41 15.57
N ILE A 549 -11.41 -16.39 14.86
CA ILE A 549 -12.13 -17.63 14.50
C ILE A 549 -12.07 -18.70 15.61
N ARG A 550 -10.99 -18.74 16.41
CA ARG A 550 -10.72 -19.81 17.38
C ARG A 550 -10.96 -19.42 18.84
N ALA A 551 -10.96 -18.14 19.18
CA ALA A 551 -11.21 -17.68 20.53
C ALA A 551 -12.61 -18.09 21.02
N PRO A 552 -12.74 -18.46 22.30
CA PRO A 552 -14.01 -18.91 22.85
C PRO A 552 -15.06 -17.80 22.94
N ALA A 553 -16.33 -18.21 22.85
CA ALA A 553 -17.50 -17.34 22.93
C ALA A 553 -17.47 -16.22 21.87
N ASN A 554 -17.70 -14.97 22.27
CA ASN A 554 -17.64 -13.79 21.40
C ASN A 554 -16.37 -12.96 21.62
N ILE A 555 -15.33 -13.56 22.22
CA ILE A 555 -14.07 -12.87 22.47
C ILE A 555 -13.40 -12.55 21.13
N SER A 556 -12.95 -11.31 20.94
CA SER A 556 -12.40 -10.87 19.66
C SER A 556 -11.39 -9.73 19.82
N ILE A 557 -10.51 -9.61 18.82
CA ILE A 557 -9.66 -8.45 18.59
C ILE A 557 -10.30 -7.67 17.44
N VAL A 558 -10.73 -6.43 17.69
CA VAL A 558 -11.53 -5.65 16.72
C VAL A 558 -10.63 -4.78 15.83
N GLY A 559 -9.63 -4.14 16.43
CA GLY A 559 -8.73 -3.20 15.77
C GLY A 559 -7.40 -3.83 15.33
N PRO A 560 -6.63 -3.14 14.48
CA PRO A 560 -5.29 -3.58 14.08
C PRO A 560 -4.22 -3.28 15.14
N LEU A 561 -4.49 -2.36 16.07
CA LEU A 561 -3.68 -2.13 17.26
C LEU A 561 -4.32 -2.81 18.45
N TYR A 562 -3.56 -3.70 19.08
CA TYR A 562 -3.96 -4.39 20.29
C TYR A 562 -2.73 -4.58 21.17
N ASN A 563 -2.93 -4.84 22.45
CA ASN A 563 -1.89 -5.26 23.38
C ASN A 563 -2.35 -6.46 24.20
N VAL A 564 -1.41 -7.21 24.76
CA VAL A 564 -1.67 -8.37 25.60
C VAL A 564 -1.41 -8.03 27.06
N GLU A 565 -2.34 -8.42 27.93
CA GLU A 565 -2.20 -8.34 29.37
C GLU A 565 -1.99 -9.75 29.94
N LYS A 566 -1.17 -9.85 30.99
CA LYS A 566 -0.89 -11.08 31.73
C LYS A 566 -1.24 -10.88 33.19
N ARG A 567 -1.81 -11.90 33.82
CA ARG A 567 -2.08 -11.96 35.25
C ARG A 567 -1.39 -13.14 35.91
#